data_AF-A0A7D5CDJ8-F1
#
_entry.id   AF-A0A7D5CDJ8-F1
#
_cell.length_a   1.000
_cell.length_b   1.000
_cell.length_c   1.000
_cell.angle_alpha   90.00
_cell.angle_beta   90.00
_cell.angle_gamma   90.00
#
_symmetry.space_group_name_H-M   'P 1'
#
loop_
_entity.id
_entity.type
_entity.pdbx_description
1 polymer ?
#
loop_
_entity_poly.entity_id
_entity_poly.type
_entity_poly.pdbx_seq_one_letter_code
_entity_poly.pdbx_strand_id
1 'polypeptide(L)'
;MESSREDEEPVGVALFVDGPNVLREEFDVDLDDVRRAAEAEGPLVTTRLYLDEHATPGLIQAAEARGFEVVITSGDVDVKLAVDAARFAAEDRMSVLAIASRDTDFKPVVETANGYGIRTLAIAPGEFGRSDALRNAANGSVTLEEANGEDDETNGSGDEDAADWAGDEDADGGDAADGDATDAEPGDSETDSGATADSAPE
;
A
#
# COMPACT_ATOMS: atom_id res chain seq x y z
N MET A 1 3.23 -16.78 48.15
CA MET A 1 3.70 -15.49 47.63
C MET A 1 3.19 -15.41 46.22
N GLU A 2 1.96 -14.91 46.09
CA GLU A 2 1.46 -14.37 44.84
C GLU A 2 2.44 -13.32 44.33
N SER A 3 2.86 -13.47 43.07
CA SER A 3 3.21 -12.32 42.26
C SER A 3 2.18 -12.34 41.14
N SER A 4 1.16 -11.53 41.32
CA SER A 4 0.12 -11.21 40.35
C SER A 4 0.78 -10.82 39.02
N ARG A 5 0.58 -11.63 37.97
CA ARG A 5 0.84 -11.22 36.58
C ARG A 5 -0.26 -10.26 36.09
N GLU A 6 -0.67 -9.34 36.94
CA GLU A 6 -1.81 -8.45 36.69
C GLU A 6 -1.35 -7.04 36.26
N ASP A 7 -0.07 -6.90 35.86
CA ASP A 7 0.52 -5.64 35.36
C ASP A 7 1.45 -5.87 34.12
N GLU A 8 1.17 -6.85 33.25
CA GLU A 8 1.88 -6.99 31.97
C GLU A 8 0.93 -6.68 30.80
N GLU A 9 0.67 -5.40 30.54
CA GLU A 9 0.22 -4.92 29.22
C GLU A 9 1.02 -3.69 28.76
N PRO A 10 1.33 -3.52 27.46
CA PRO A 10 1.02 -4.41 26.35
C PRO A 10 2.27 -5.12 25.79
N VAL A 11 2.07 -6.35 25.32
CA VAL A 11 2.96 -6.92 24.32
C VAL A 11 2.83 -6.04 23.07
N GLY A 12 3.89 -5.41 22.58
CA GLY A 12 3.78 -4.31 21.61
C GLY A 12 3.36 -4.70 20.19
N VAL A 13 3.77 -3.90 19.21
CA VAL A 13 3.46 -4.07 17.79
C VAL A 13 4.46 -4.99 17.13
N ALA A 14 3.98 -6.04 16.47
CA ALA A 14 4.79 -6.90 15.63
C ALA A 14 4.60 -6.52 14.17
N LEU A 15 5.65 -5.98 13.55
CA LEU A 15 5.66 -5.59 12.14
C LEU A 15 6.28 -6.71 11.29
N PHE A 16 5.49 -7.21 10.34
CA PHE A 16 5.89 -8.15 9.31
C PHE A 16 5.75 -7.50 7.95
N VAL A 17 6.85 -7.38 7.21
CA VAL A 17 6.91 -6.74 5.89
C VAL A 17 7.17 -7.80 4.83
N ASP A 18 6.32 -7.83 3.83
CA ASP A 18 6.42 -8.68 2.66
C ASP A 18 7.24 -7.98 1.56
N GLY A 19 8.51 -8.34 1.45
CA GLY A 19 9.45 -7.68 0.56
C GLY A 19 9.06 -7.76 -0.92
N PRO A 20 8.76 -8.94 -1.50
CA PRO A 20 8.34 -9.07 -2.90
C PRO A 20 7.12 -8.21 -3.29
N ASN A 21 6.22 -7.91 -2.35
CA ASN A 21 5.06 -7.06 -2.62
C ASN A 21 5.26 -5.59 -2.26
N VAL A 22 6.14 -5.26 -1.31
CA VAL A 22 6.40 -3.88 -0.83
C VAL A 22 7.51 -3.19 -1.63
N LEU A 23 8.54 -3.93 -2.06
CA LEU A 23 9.77 -3.37 -2.63
C LEU A 23 9.82 -3.42 -4.17
N ARG A 24 8.67 -3.56 -4.83
CA ARG A 24 8.65 -3.55 -6.30
C ARG A 24 8.97 -2.14 -6.79
N GLU A 25 9.78 -2.03 -7.84
CA GLU A 25 10.25 -0.76 -8.41
C GLU A 25 9.13 0.21 -8.81
N GLU A 26 7.92 -0.32 -9.05
CA GLU A 26 6.71 0.44 -9.33
C GLU A 26 6.19 1.25 -8.12
N PHE A 27 6.70 0.98 -6.92
CA PHE A 27 6.26 1.60 -5.66
C PHE A 27 7.51 2.04 -4.89
N ASP A 28 7.81 3.34 -4.92
CA ASP A 28 8.95 3.92 -4.20
C ASP A 28 8.63 4.06 -2.70
N VAL A 29 8.55 2.92 -2.02
CA VAL A 29 8.12 2.85 -0.62
C VAL A 29 9.32 2.81 0.31
N ASP A 30 9.41 3.79 1.20
CA ASP A 30 10.43 3.78 2.24
C ASP A 30 10.03 2.82 3.38
N LEU A 31 10.94 1.89 3.69
CA LEU A 31 10.81 1.00 4.84
C LEU A 31 10.75 1.77 6.16
N ASP A 32 11.32 2.97 6.24
CA ASP A 32 11.15 3.85 7.39
C ASP A 32 9.70 4.33 7.56
N ASP A 33 8.96 4.54 6.48
CA ASP A 33 7.54 4.92 6.54
C ASP A 33 6.68 3.78 7.04
N VAL A 34 6.96 2.57 6.56
CA VAL A 34 6.33 1.33 7.05
C VAL A 34 6.58 1.17 8.55
N ARG A 35 7.82 1.40 9.00
CA ARG A 35 8.20 1.32 10.41
C ARG A 35 7.47 2.38 11.23
N ARG A 36 7.45 3.64 10.78
CA ARG A 36 6.76 4.76 11.47
C ARG A 36 5.25 4.52 11.58
N ALA A 37 4.63 4.00 10.54
CA ALA A 37 3.20 3.65 10.55
C ALA A 37 2.88 2.59 11.61
N ALA A 38 3.75 1.59 11.78
CA ALA A 38 3.59 0.59 12.82
C ALA A 38 3.89 1.15 14.23
N GLU A 39 4.92 2.00 14.38
CA GLU A 39 5.26 2.68 15.65
C GLU A 39 4.12 3.57 16.16
N ALA A 40 3.33 4.14 15.26
CA ALA A 40 2.17 4.96 15.63
C ALA A 40 1.10 4.16 16.40
N GLU A 41 1.04 2.83 16.23
CA GLU A 41 0.12 1.97 16.98
C GLU A 41 0.68 1.49 18.32
N GLY A 42 1.99 1.66 18.56
CA GLY A 42 2.64 1.27 19.81
C GLY A 42 4.12 0.88 19.66
N PRO A 43 4.79 0.50 20.76
CA PRO A 43 6.21 0.13 20.73
C PRO A 43 6.42 -1.14 19.90
N LEU A 44 7.37 -1.10 18.96
CA LEU A 44 7.71 -2.26 18.14
C LEU A 44 8.43 -3.33 18.97
N VAL A 45 7.84 -4.53 19.05
CA VAL A 45 8.46 -5.70 19.69
C VAL A 45 9.19 -6.59 18.69
N THR A 46 8.82 -6.50 17.42
CA THR A 46 9.52 -7.17 16.32
C THR A 46 9.31 -6.40 15.03
N THR A 47 10.35 -6.34 14.21
CA THR A 47 10.36 -5.72 12.89
C THR A 47 11.05 -6.68 11.94
N ARG A 48 10.29 -7.34 11.08
CA ARG A 48 10.82 -8.36 10.17
C ARG A 48 10.51 -8.03 8.73
N LEU A 49 11.52 -8.13 7.89
CA LEU A 49 11.39 -8.06 6.45
C LEU A 49 11.63 -9.45 5.87
N TYR A 50 10.62 -9.98 5.17
CA TYR A 50 10.70 -11.27 4.53
C TYR A 50 11.10 -11.10 3.07
N LEU A 51 12.12 -11.84 2.66
CA LEU A 51 12.68 -11.78 1.31
C LEU A 51 12.85 -13.19 0.76
N ASP A 52 12.78 -13.30 -0.56
CA ASP A 52 13.16 -14.50 -1.28
C ASP A 52 14.68 -14.68 -1.37
N GLU A 53 15.12 -15.86 -1.83
CA GLU A 53 16.53 -16.21 -1.96
C GLU A 53 17.33 -15.38 -2.98
N HIS A 54 16.65 -14.62 -3.83
CA HIS A 54 17.24 -13.75 -4.86
C HIS A 54 17.42 -12.31 -4.40
N ALA A 55 17.10 -12.00 -3.14
CA ALA A 55 17.35 -10.69 -2.56
C ALA A 55 18.80 -10.24 -2.71
N THR A 56 18.99 -9.04 -3.22
CA THR A 56 20.34 -8.50 -3.42
C THR A 56 21.00 -8.19 -2.08
N PRO A 57 22.32 -8.36 -1.94
CA PRO A 57 23.03 -7.99 -0.71
C PRO A 57 22.84 -6.52 -0.31
N GLY A 58 22.67 -5.63 -1.29
CA GLY A 58 22.41 -4.21 -1.03
C GLY A 58 21.05 -3.97 -0.35
N LEU A 59 20.02 -4.69 -0.79
CA LEU A 59 18.69 -4.61 -0.17
C LEU A 59 18.71 -5.11 1.28
N ILE A 60 19.37 -6.25 1.52
CA ILE A 60 19.52 -6.82 2.87
C ILE A 60 20.18 -5.79 3.81
N GLN A 61 21.30 -5.21 3.39
CA GLN A 61 22.02 -4.20 4.17
C GLN A 61 21.17 -2.94 4.41
N ALA A 62 20.41 -2.50 3.39
CA ALA A 62 19.54 -1.34 3.50
C ALA A 62 18.39 -1.56 4.50
N ALA A 63 17.86 -2.78 4.57
CA ALA A 63 16.82 -3.15 5.53
C ALA A 63 17.38 -3.27 6.96
N GLU A 64 18.53 -3.94 7.13
CA GLU A 64 19.20 -4.05 8.43
C GLU A 64 19.59 -2.68 8.99
N ALA A 65 20.06 -1.77 8.13
CA ALA A 65 20.41 -0.40 8.51
C ALA A 65 19.19 0.40 9.05
N ARG A 66 17.98 0.03 8.64
CA ARG A 66 16.70 0.60 9.11
C ARG A 66 16.10 -0.14 10.29
N GLY A 67 16.81 -1.12 10.84
CA GLY A 67 16.40 -1.86 12.03
C GLY A 67 15.45 -3.03 11.77
N PHE A 68 15.40 -3.55 10.54
CA PHE A 68 14.66 -4.76 10.22
C PHE A 68 15.51 -6.03 10.42
N GLU A 69 14.94 -7.03 11.07
CA GLU A 69 15.44 -8.41 11.02
C GLU A 69 15.06 -9.01 9.66
N VAL A 70 16.06 -9.27 8.82
CA VAL A 70 15.82 -9.83 7.48
C VAL A 70 15.71 -11.35 7.56
N VAL A 71 14.58 -11.88 7.11
CA VAL A 71 14.30 -13.31 7.04
C VAL A 71 14.30 -13.74 5.57
N ILE A 72 15.31 -14.51 5.18
CA ILE A 72 15.43 -15.05 3.82
C ILE A 72 14.90 -16.48 3.80
N THR A 73 14.05 -16.79 2.81
CA THR A 73 13.52 -18.14 2.60
C THR A 73 13.67 -18.55 1.14
N SER A 74 13.95 -19.84 0.92
CA SER A 74 13.92 -20.46 -0.42
C SER A 74 12.52 -20.98 -0.80
N GLY A 75 11.56 -20.83 0.11
CA GLY A 75 10.16 -21.18 -0.12
C GLY A 75 9.32 -19.93 -0.41
N ASP A 76 8.01 -20.14 -0.41
CA ASP A 76 7.05 -19.04 -0.51
C ASP A 76 7.19 -18.09 0.70
N VAL A 77 7.42 -16.81 0.40
CA VAL A 77 7.61 -15.74 1.39
C VAL A 77 6.33 -15.53 2.19
N ASP A 78 5.17 -15.59 1.54
CA ASP A 78 3.86 -15.34 2.15
C ASP A 78 3.55 -16.42 3.18
N VAL A 79 3.83 -17.68 2.84
CA VAL A 79 3.68 -18.81 3.77
C VAL A 79 4.58 -18.65 4.99
N LYS A 80 5.85 -18.26 4.78
CA LYS A 80 6.80 -18.08 5.89
C LYS A 80 6.37 -16.95 6.82
N LEU A 81 5.93 -15.83 6.26
CA LEU A 81 5.41 -14.69 7.01
C LEU A 81 4.15 -15.10 7.80
N ALA A 82 3.17 -15.73 7.15
CA ALA A 82 1.93 -16.14 7.79
C ALA A 82 2.16 -17.11 8.95
N VAL A 83 3.09 -18.06 8.81
CA VAL A 83 3.45 -19.01 9.89
C VAL A 83 4.11 -18.30 11.06
N ASP A 84 5.02 -17.36 10.80
CA ASP A 84 5.67 -16.60 11.87
C ASP A 84 4.69 -15.67 12.59
N ALA A 85 3.80 -15.00 11.87
CA ALA A 85 2.74 -14.17 12.44
C ALA A 85 1.76 -15.00 13.30
N ALA A 86 1.31 -16.16 12.80
CA ALA A 86 0.46 -17.07 13.55
C ALA A 86 1.17 -17.63 14.81
N ARG A 87 2.46 -17.89 14.72
CA ARG A 87 3.27 -18.30 15.88
C ARG A 87 3.38 -17.19 16.92
N PHE A 88 3.66 -15.96 16.50
CA PHE A 88 3.71 -14.80 17.40
C PHE A 88 2.37 -14.56 18.10
N ALA A 89 1.27 -14.76 17.38
CA ALA A 89 -0.07 -14.70 17.94
C ALA A 89 -0.30 -15.80 18.98
N ALA A 90 0.07 -17.05 18.67
CA ALA A 90 -0.12 -18.19 19.57
C ALA A 90 0.79 -18.16 20.82
N GLU A 91 1.92 -17.46 20.76
CA GLU A 91 2.85 -17.28 21.89
C GLU A 91 2.50 -16.04 22.74
N ASP A 92 1.39 -15.33 22.46
CA ASP A 92 0.97 -14.07 23.12
C ASP A 92 2.11 -13.03 23.13
N ARG A 93 2.85 -12.92 22.01
CA ARG A 93 4.05 -12.06 21.89
C ARG A 93 3.78 -10.68 21.31
N MET A 94 2.53 -10.35 21.02
CA MET A 94 2.10 -9.07 20.45
C MET A 94 0.65 -8.78 20.83
N SER A 95 0.31 -7.50 20.96
CA SER A 95 -1.08 -7.02 21.04
C SER A 95 -1.58 -6.47 19.70
N VAL A 96 -0.64 -6.04 18.86
CA VAL A 96 -0.93 -5.55 17.51
C VAL A 96 -0.10 -6.32 16.48
N LEU A 97 -0.78 -6.91 15.50
CA LEU A 97 -0.17 -7.48 14.31
C LEU A 97 -0.23 -6.47 13.17
N ALA A 98 0.92 -5.90 12.79
CA ALA A 98 1.06 -5.05 11.62
C ALA A 98 1.63 -5.86 10.45
N ILE A 99 0.89 -5.94 9.34
CA ILE A 99 1.35 -6.57 8.10
C ILE A 99 1.46 -5.50 7.02
N ALA A 100 2.67 -5.31 6.52
CA ALA A 100 2.92 -4.48 5.35
C ALA A 100 2.95 -5.38 4.11
N SER A 101 1.82 -5.47 3.44
CA SER A 101 1.67 -6.18 2.17
C SER A 101 0.43 -5.67 1.44
N ARG A 102 0.37 -5.97 0.14
CA ARG A 102 -0.80 -5.77 -0.70
C ARG A 102 -1.54 -7.06 -0.99
N ASP A 103 -0.96 -8.19 -0.63
CA ASP A 103 -1.54 -9.46 -1.01
C ASP A 103 -2.83 -9.76 -0.23
N THR A 104 -3.85 -10.19 -0.95
CA THR A 104 -5.10 -10.69 -0.35
C THR A 104 -4.87 -11.97 0.44
N ASP A 105 -3.79 -12.70 0.15
CA ASP A 105 -3.51 -14.01 0.72
C ASP A 105 -3.16 -13.96 2.22
N PHE A 106 -2.89 -12.76 2.77
CA PHE A 106 -2.76 -12.56 4.21
C PHE A 106 -4.10 -12.40 4.95
N LYS A 107 -5.23 -12.35 4.24
CA LYS A 107 -6.55 -12.24 4.86
C LYS A 107 -6.80 -13.34 5.93
N PRO A 108 -6.50 -14.63 5.70
CA PRO A 108 -6.71 -15.66 6.70
C PRO A 108 -5.88 -15.46 7.98
N VAL A 109 -4.65 -14.94 7.88
CA VAL A 109 -3.82 -14.69 9.08
C VAL A 109 -4.37 -13.51 9.88
N VAL A 110 -4.85 -12.45 9.20
CA VAL A 110 -5.50 -11.31 9.83
C VAL A 110 -6.80 -11.71 10.52
N GLU A 111 -7.68 -12.45 9.83
CA GLU A 111 -8.94 -12.94 10.41
C GLU A 111 -8.69 -13.87 11.61
N THR A 112 -7.65 -14.71 11.53
CA THR A 112 -7.24 -15.58 12.63
C THR A 112 -6.78 -14.76 13.84
N ALA A 113 -5.88 -13.79 13.64
CA ALA A 113 -5.38 -12.92 14.71
C ALA A 113 -6.52 -12.14 15.40
N ASN A 114 -7.44 -11.58 14.61
CA ASN A 114 -8.65 -10.93 15.13
C ASN A 114 -9.50 -11.88 15.99
N GLY A 115 -9.63 -13.14 15.56
CA GLY A 115 -10.34 -14.18 16.32
C GLY A 115 -9.72 -14.50 17.67
N TYR A 116 -8.40 -14.27 17.83
CA TYR A 116 -7.68 -14.39 19.11
C TYR A 116 -7.68 -13.08 19.93
N GLY A 117 -8.36 -12.03 19.46
CA GLY A 117 -8.42 -10.74 20.15
C GLY A 117 -7.19 -9.85 19.94
N ILE A 118 -6.30 -10.22 19.02
CA ILE A 118 -5.15 -9.40 18.63
C ILE A 118 -5.63 -8.33 17.66
N ARG A 119 -5.26 -7.07 17.89
CA ARG A 119 -5.58 -5.97 16.98
C ARG A 119 -4.73 -6.10 15.72
N THR A 120 -5.32 -5.95 14.54
CA THR A 120 -4.60 -6.06 13.26
C THR A 120 -4.52 -4.73 12.52
N LEU A 121 -3.37 -4.47 11.92
CA LEU A 121 -3.10 -3.31 11.07
C LEU A 121 -2.58 -3.77 9.71
N ALA A 122 -3.27 -3.38 8.63
CA ALA A 122 -2.76 -3.57 7.27
C ALA A 122 -2.07 -2.28 6.78
N ILE A 123 -0.80 -2.36 6.41
CA ILE A 123 -0.03 -1.25 5.84
C ILE A 123 0.11 -1.48 4.33
N ALA A 124 -0.54 -0.64 3.54
CA ALA A 124 -0.45 -0.69 2.09
C ALA A 124 0.69 0.24 1.59
N PRO A 125 1.69 -0.29 0.86
CA PRO A 125 2.69 0.51 0.17
C PRO A 125 2.06 1.19 -1.06
N GLY A 126 1.75 2.49 -0.97
CA GLY A 126 1.15 3.26 -2.07
C GLY A 126 -0.38 3.15 -2.17
N GLU A 127 -1.01 4.15 -2.80
CA GLU A 127 -2.45 4.13 -3.12
C GLU A 127 -2.80 3.13 -4.23
N PHE A 128 -1.89 2.91 -5.19
CA PHE A 128 -2.10 2.00 -6.31
C PHE A 128 -1.73 0.55 -5.92
N GLY A 129 -2.72 -0.34 -5.99
CA GLY A 129 -2.53 -1.79 -5.74
C GLY A 129 -2.83 -2.25 -4.32
N ARG A 130 -3.38 -1.39 -3.45
CA ARG A 130 -3.86 -1.80 -2.12
C ARG A 130 -5.01 -2.83 -2.23
N SER A 131 -4.96 -3.88 -1.42
CA SER A 131 -6.03 -4.90 -1.37
C SER A 131 -7.19 -4.44 -0.51
N ASP A 132 -8.36 -4.25 -1.15
CA ASP A 132 -9.60 -3.95 -0.44
C ASP A 132 -10.02 -5.07 0.53
N ALA A 133 -9.74 -6.33 0.17
CA ALA A 133 -10.11 -7.47 1.00
C ALA A 133 -9.26 -7.55 2.27
N LEU A 134 -7.96 -7.26 2.18
CA LEU A 134 -7.06 -7.23 3.33
C LEU A 134 -7.41 -6.07 4.27
N ARG A 135 -7.69 -4.88 3.70
CA ARG A 135 -8.13 -3.71 4.47
C ARG A 135 -9.41 -4.01 5.26
N ASN A 136 -10.41 -4.61 4.61
CA ASN A 136 -11.69 -4.90 5.24
C ASN A 136 -11.58 -5.97 6.33
N ALA A 137 -10.58 -6.84 6.26
CA ALA A 137 -10.32 -7.86 7.27
C ALA A 137 -9.58 -7.30 8.49
N ALA A 138 -8.74 -6.27 8.32
CA ALA A 138 -7.96 -5.69 9.41
C ALA A 138 -8.79 -4.75 10.30
N ASN A 139 -8.39 -4.59 11.57
CA ASN A 139 -9.02 -3.61 12.45
C ASN A 139 -8.68 -2.16 12.07
N GLY A 140 -7.46 -1.95 11.55
CA GLY A 140 -7.00 -0.68 11.03
C GLY A 140 -6.24 -0.85 9.72
N SER A 141 -6.11 0.24 8.97
CA SER A 141 -5.29 0.25 7.77
C SER A 141 -4.64 1.59 7.55
N VAL A 142 -3.37 1.57 7.15
CA VAL A 142 -2.61 2.75 6.72
C VAL A 142 -2.24 2.55 5.27
N THR A 143 -2.38 3.60 4.46
CA THR A 143 -1.82 3.65 3.11
C THR A 143 -0.67 4.63 3.15
N LEU A 144 0.52 4.17 2.76
CA LEU A 144 1.69 5.05 2.65
C LEU A 144 1.60 5.81 1.34
N GLU A 145 1.71 7.13 1.40
CA GLU A 145 1.78 7.98 0.21
C GLU A 145 3.16 7.80 -0.45
N GLU A 146 3.22 7.91 -1.79
CA GLU A 146 4.49 7.92 -2.50
C GLU A 146 5.31 9.11 -2.01
N ALA A 147 6.59 8.90 -1.73
CA ALA A 147 7.49 9.95 -1.25
C ALA A 147 7.76 10.99 -2.34
N ASN A 148 6.78 11.83 -2.66
CA ASN A 148 7.06 13.12 -3.26
C ASN A 148 7.81 13.92 -2.22
N GLY A 149 9.07 14.22 -2.50
CA GLY A 149 9.92 15.04 -1.64
C GLY A 149 9.36 16.45 -1.53
N GLU A 150 8.44 16.65 -0.59
CA GLU A 150 8.00 17.94 -0.08
C GLU A 150 7.89 17.83 1.44
N ASP A 151 8.91 18.39 2.07
CA ASP A 151 9.04 18.70 3.48
C ASP A 151 7.75 19.38 4.01
N ASP A 152 7.30 18.92 5.18
CA ASP A 152 6.50 19.61 6.21
C ASP A 152 5.96 21.01 5.85
N GLU A 153 4.65 21.24 5.92
CA GLU A 153 4.05 22.32 6.73
C GLU A 153 2.53 22.08 6.95
N THR A 154 2.17 21.83 8.22
CA THR A 154 0.96 22.27 8.93
C THR A 154 -0.40 22.37 8.19
N ASN A 155 -1.42 21.69 8.73
CA ASN A 155 -2.61 22.42 9.15
C ASN A 155 -3.45 21.69 10.21
N GLY A 156 -3.32 22.19 11.44
CA GLY A 156 -4.34 22.05 12.46
C GLY A 156 -5.54 22.94 12.15
N SER A 157 -6.72 22.37 12.37
CA SER A 157 -8.01 22.98 12.68
C SER A 157 -8.05 24.49 12.99
N GLY A 158 -9.05 25.19 12.42
CA GLY A 158 -9.80 26.19 13.18
C GLY A 158 -10.11 27.51 12.46
N ASP A 159 -11.40 27.63 12.15
CA ASP A 159 -12.20 28.86 12.18
C ASP A 159 -12.35 29.75 10.93
N GLU A 160 -13.64 29.93 10.67
CA GLU A 160 -14.36 30.72 9.71
C GLU A 160 -14.16 32.21 10.01
N ASP A 161 -14.06 33.05 8.98
CA ASP A 161 -14.76 34.34 8.99
C ASP A 161 -14.81 34.97 7.58
N ALA A 162 -16.02 35.33 7.20
CA ALA A 162 -16.42 35.91 5.93
C ALA A 162 -16.26 37.44 5.91
N ALA A 163 -15.91 38.02 4.75
CA ALA A 163 -16.36 39.33 4.25
C ALA A 163 -15.74 39.56 2.87
N ASP A 164 -16.53 39.47 1.79
CA ASP A 164 -17.25 40.61 1.19
C ASP A 164 -16.33 41.54 0.40
N TRP A 165 -16.28 41.39 -0.93
CA TRP A 165 -16.00 42.48 -1.88
C TRP A 165 -16.74 42.23 -3.20
N ALA A 166 -17.80 43.01 -3.41
CA ALA A 166 -18.54 43.14 -4.65
C ALA A 166 -17.83 44.05 -5.67
N GLY A 167 -18.00 43.72 -6.95
CA GLY A 167 -18.20 44.65 -8.07
C GLY A 167 -17.00 45.50 -8.54
N ASP A 168 -16.59 45.32 -9.80
CA ASP A 168 -16.98 46.27 -10.86
C ASP A 168 -16.76 45.66 -12.24
N GLU A 169 -17.73 45.91 -13.12
CA GLU A 169 -17.78 45.55 -14.53
C GLU A 169 -17.04 46.63 -15.34
N ASP A 170 -16.23 46.26 -16.33
CA ASP A 170 -15.96 47.13 -17.46
C ASP A 170 -15.83 46.30 -18.74
N ALA A 171 -16.68 46.64 -19.69
CA ALA A 171 -16.82 46.05 -21.01
C ALA A 171 -16.22 46.96 -22.08
N ASP A 172 -15.50 46.38 -23.04
CA ASP A 172 -15.27 46.92 -24.41
C ASP A 172 -14.69 45.73 -25.22
N GLY A 173 -15.12 45.33 -26.42
CA GLY A 173 -15.94 45.94 -27.45
C GLY A 173 -15.25 45.79 -28.82
N GLY A 174 -15.85 45.04 -29.76
CA GLY A 174 -15.51 45.00 -31.21
C GLY A 174 -14.81 43.70 -31.69
N ASP A 175 -15.37 42.77 -32.47
CA ASP A 175 -16.31 42.70 -33.63
C ASP A 175 -15.61 42.44 -34.99
N ALA A 176 -16.12 41.40 -35.70
CA ALA A 176 -16.04 41.07 -37.13
C ALA A 176 -14.67 40.76 -37.76
N ALA A 177 -14.48 39.91 -38.78
CA ALA A 177 -15.32 39.16 -39.73
C ALA A 177 -14.36 38.16 -40.45
N ASP A 178 -14.73 36.89 -40.72
CA ASP A 178 -15.33 36.38 -41.98
C ASP A 178 -14.29 35.88 -43.04
N GLY A 179 -14.63 34.80 -43.76
CA GLY A 179 -13.86 34.14 -44.82
C GLY A 179 -13.62 32.65 -44.56
N ASP A 180 -14.55 31.72 -44.83
CA ASP A 180 -15.09 31.22 -46.12
C ASP A 180 -14.21 30.19 -46.87
N ALA A 181 -14.78 28.98 -46.94
CA ALA A 181 -14.76 27.92 -47.97
C ALA A 181 -13.45 27.40 -48.63
N THR A 182 -13.33 26.05 -48.63
CA THR A 182 -13.52 25.13 -49.80
C THR A 182 -12.79 23.81 -49.52
N ASP A 183 -13.49 22.67 -49.42
CA ASP A 183 -13.90 21.74 -50.49
C ASP A 183 -12.81 20.70 -50.85
N ALA A 184 -13.09 19.41 -50.58
CA ALA A 184 -12.84 18.24 -51.45
C ALA A 184 -12.66 16.92 -50.64
N GLU A 185 -13.72 16.13 -50.54
CA GLU A 185 -13.65 14.65 -50.62
C GLU A 185 -13.69 14.25 -52.14
N PRO A 186 -13.60 12.97 -52.57
CA PRO A 186 -13.29 11.70 -51.90
C PRO A 186 -12.17 10.90 -52.62
N GLY A 187 -11.82 9.73 -52.09
CA GLY A 187 -10.95 8.76 -52.77
C GLY A 187 -11.23 7.33 -52.33
N ASP A 188 -12.12 6.66 -53.06
CA ASP A 188 -12.37 5.21 -53.01
C ASP A 188 -11.16 4.39 -53.45
N SER A 189 -10.92 3.24 -52.81
CA SER A 189 -10.70 1.98 -53.53
C SER A 189 -10.85 0.76 -52.60
N GLU A 190 -11.92 0.01 -52.85
CA GLU A 190 -12.05 -1.44 -52.74
C GLU A 190 -10.82 -2.13 -53.40
N THR A 191 -10.31 -3.34 -53.13
CA THR A 191 -10.76 -4.71 -52.78
C THR A 191 -9.48 -5.44 -52.26
N ASP A 192 -9.44 -6.59 -51.60
CA ASP A 192 -9.81 -7.91 -52.10
C ASP A 192 -9.70 -8.99 -51.00
N SER A 193 -10.80 -9.71 -50.88
CA SER A 193 -11.05 -11.12 -50.54
C SER A 193 -9.91 -12.14 -50.59
N GLY A 194 -9.96 -13.06 -49.62
CA GLY A 194 -9.48 -14.45 -49.67
C GLY A 194 -9.65 -15.09 -48.28
N ALA A 195 -10.68 -15.87 -47.93
CA ALA A 195 -11.12 -17.18 -48.46
C ALA A 195 -9.93 -18.17 -48.48
N THR A 196 -9.89 -19.34 -47.84
CA THR A 196 -10.91 -20.28 -47.33
C THR A 196 -10.28 -21.28 -46.33
N ALA A 197 -11.11 -21.77 -45.41
CA ALA A 197 -11.23 -23.12 -44.84
C ALA A 197 -10.12 -24.19 -45.04
N ASP A 198 -9.81 -24.92 -43.95
CA ASP A 198 -9.87 -26.41 -43.89
C ASP A 198 -9.74 -26.86 -42.42
N SER A 199 -10.82 -27.32 -41.79
CA SER A 199 -11.13 -28.74 -41.49
C SER A 199 -10.52 -29.26 -40.17
N ALA A 200 -11.43 -29.54 -39.23
CA ALA A 200 -11.26 -30.41 -38.05
C ALA A 200 -11.30 -31.89 -38.47
N PRO A 201 -11.57 -32.85 -37.57
CA PRO A 201 -10.91 -33.28 -36.33
C PRO A 201 -10.42 -34.75 -36.44
N GLU A 202 -9.69 -35.26 -35.45
CA GLU A 202 -9.89 -36.57 -34.77
C GLU A 202 -9.11 -36.58 -33.44
#